data_AF-A0A932DT02-F1
#
_entry.id   AF-A0A932DT02-F1
#
_cell.length_a   1.000
_cell.length_b   1.000
_cell.length_c   1.000
_cell.angle_alpha   90.00
_cell.angle_beta   90.00
_cell.angle_gamma   90.00
#
_symmetry.space_group_name_H-M   'P 1'
#
loop_
_entity.id
_entity.type
_entity.pdbx_description
1 polymer ?
#
loop_
_entity_poly.entity_id
_entity_poly.type
_entity_poly.pdbx_seq_one_letter_code
_entity_poly.pdbx_strand_id
1 'polypeptide(L)'
;MKPFVVNRYGRIVFPSNFFPELDFSVFETLEQFAAVIKRDFEEKAPNETDILLRVESQRYERRYELLRDLALNLFWVNRYSLTMYHKRPARWRDVPRGRDDVFLPVFTPWDGTELAAAIEARYRGLPPTWDRGTEDKVFDLLLDVFRHKQWAGGELPAIKPTVPEALANPRNLTYHLLDCDPDYPGYGYEDIIECTHEVPELEALLRQAMVLHNQYRWDRRKTRLIEVGKLQPDDFVVVFHPRSEDVLQFIRRARSPRRARPPKPAPAESRKPAQPYPPVNVRARFTVMPRVEALAVYKGERVCTNDDLIRNAAYCWSPMTAEEIRQKTGIEERRYTELDLDHIALLAARAALAKAGRRPEEIGAVIFCSCTSTKMMPSLATWLSGQLGLYQTHASVDMVAACAGLPYGLAEAVRVRQLQEVERPVLVVCGEKFSDKIGTVRTSRMIFGDGAAALVVGPAPAGTPPDVEVYQTYASGPMSEVDSIVWPNPEFDNNITVYGPEVRALVKRYLTQMLEELRAQPNPGGGPGTLLDAIDLVVPHQANQTMVVNLAKAAGLAPDRLYFDIACVGNTSSASIPIAIHDAVREGVITRPVRLFAPGFGAGAVGGYVVLRLDPAIVT
;
A
#
# COMPACT_ATOMS: atom_id res chain seq x y z
N MET A 1 7.49 8.80 -1.76
CA MET A 1 7.32 7.35 -1.98
C MET A 1 8.10 6.63 -0.92
N LYS A 2 7.58 5.50 -0.44
CA LYS A 2 8.17 4.73 0.66
C LYS A 2 8.73 3.42 0.08
N PRO A 3 9.89 3.45 -0.60
CA PRO A 3 10.44 2.24 -1.20
C PRO A 3 10.81 1.24 -0.12
N PHE A 4 10.71 -0.04 -0.45
CA PHE A 4 11.35 -1.08 0.34
C PHE A 4 12.86 -1.10 0.04
N VAL A 5 13.63 -1.71 0.93
CA VAL A 5 15.05 -2.00 0.73
C VAL A 5 15.28 -3.49 0.89
N VAL A 6 16.34 -4.00 0.25
CA VAL A 6 16.81 -5.36 0.48
C VAL A 6 18.04 -5.27 1.37
N ASN A 7 17.96 -5.90 2.54
CA ASN A 7 19.07 -5.89 3.49
C ASN A 7 20.21 -6.81 3.04
N ARG A 8 21.35 -6.81 3.74
CA ARG A 8 22.56 -7.58 3.35
C ARG A 8 22.34 -9.10 3.33
N TYR A 9 21.28 -9.58 3.96
CA TYR A 9 20.88 -10.99 3.99
C TYR A 9 19.84 -11.34 2.92
N GLY A 10 19.51 -10.41 2.02
CA GLY A 10 18.56 -10.61 0.93
C GLY A 10 17.08 -10.53 1.36
N ARG A 11 16.77 -10.04 2.57
CA ARG A 11 15.39 -9.89 3.06
C ARG A 11 14.82 -8.53 2.71
N ILE A 12 13.54 -8.50 2.37
CA ILE A 12 12.79 -7.28 2.11
C ILE A 12 12.53 -6.57 3.45
N VAL A 13 12.84 -5.28 3.51
CA VAL A 13 12.57 -4.43 4.66
C VAL A 13 11.79 -3.20 4.21
N PHE A 14 10.79 -2.80 4.98
CA PHE A 14 10.02 -1.57 4.77
C PHE A 14 10.38 -0.53 5.85
N PRO A 15 11.39 0.33 5.62
CA PRO A 15 11.85 1.27 6.64
C PRO A 15 10.74 2.15 7.21
N SER A 16 9.80 2.59 6.36
CA SER A 16 8.67 3.43 6.74
C SER A 16 7.70 2.81 7.75
N ASN A 17 7.76 1.48 7.95
CA ASN A 17 6.93 0.80 8.95
C ASN A 17 7.51 0.88 10.36
N PHE A 18 8.80 1.18 10.47
CA PHE A 18 9.52 1.30 11.73
C PHE A 18 9.85 2.76 12.05
N PHE A 19 10.19 3.54 11.03
CA PHE A 19 10.43 4.97 11.13
C PHE A 19 9.16 5.71 10.67
N PRO A 20 8.30 6.19 11.59
CA PRO A 20 7.05 6.84 11.22
C PRO A 20 7.36 8.20 10.60
N GLU A 21 7.43 8.21 9.29
CA GLU A 21 7.55 9.40 8.47
C GLU A 21 6.20 9.69 7.84
N LEU A 22 5.69 10.89 8.11
CA LEU A 22 4.45 11.40 7.56
C LEU A 22 4.76 12.60 6.68
N ASP A 23 3.98 12.76 5.62
CA ASP A 23 4.03 13.93 4.74
C ASP A 23 3.29 15.10 5.40
N PHE A 24 4.01 15.94 6.14
CA PHE A 24 3.42 17.09 6.81
C PHE A 24 2.97 18.21 5.86
N SER A 25 3.26 18.13 4.56
CA SER A 25 2.79 19.11 3.57
C SER A 25 1.27 19.03 3.35
N VAL A 26 0.65 17.86 3.59
CA VAL A 26 -0.79 17.66 3.36
C VAL A 26 -1.68 18.03 4.55
N PHE A 27 -1.10 18.21 5.73
CA PHE A 27 -1.85 18.56 6.93
C PHE A 27 -2.03 20.08 7.03
N GLU A 28 -3.29 20.50 7.13
CA GLU A 28 -3.65 21.90 7.36
C GLU A 28 -4.01 22.16 8.83
N THR A 29 -4.51 21.16 9.56
CA THR A 29 -4.92 21.34 10.97
C THR A 29 -4.48 20.23 11.90
N LEU A 30 -4.54 20.55 13.20
CA LEU A 30 -4.36 19.58 14.27
C LEU A 30 -5.42 18.48 14.24
N GLU A 31 -6.67 18.76 13.87
CA GLU A 31 -7.71 17.74 13.79
C GLU A 31 -7.43 16.74 12.67
N GLN A 32 -7.02 17.22 11.50
CA GLN A 32 -6.65 16.36 10.37
C GLN A 32 -5.46 15.48 10.76
N PHE A 33 -4.42 16.08 11.34
CA PHE A 33 -3.25 15.36 11.82
C PHE A 33 -3.60 14.34 12.92
N ALA A 34 -4.42 14.73 13.90
CA ALA A 34 -4.86 13.86 14.97
C ALA A 34 -5.69 12.68 14.45
N ALA A 35 -6.52 12.89 13.43
CA ALA A 35 -7.27 11.81 12.78
C ALA A 35 -6.34 10.79 12.11
N VAL A 36 -5.31 11.27 11.39
CA VAL A 36 -4.27 10.41 10.78
C VAL A 36 -3.52 9.64 11.86
N ILE A 37 -3.03 10.33 12.90
CA ILE A 37 -2.30 9.71 14.02
C ILE A 37 -3.15 8.65 14.73
N LYS A 38 -4.41 8.97 15.04
CA LYS A 38 -5.34 8.07 15.73
C LYS A 38 -5.57 6.78 14.95
N ARG A 39 -5.60 6.86 13.62
CA ARG A 39 -5.72 5.68 12.76
C ARG A 39 -4.40 4.93 12.64
N ASP A 40 -3.32 5.64 12.26
CA ASP A 40 -2.05 5.02 11.89
C ASP A 40 -1.27 4.49 13.09
N PHE A 41 -1.57 4.94 14.30
CA PHE A 41 -1.04 4.37 15.55
C PHE A 41 -2.07 3.49 16.28
N GLU A 42 -3.23 3.25 15.65
CA GLU A 42 -4.36 2.43 16.14
C GLU A 42 -5.02 2.95 17.43
N GLU A 43 -6.24 3.49 17.33
CA GLU A 43 -7.07 3.95 18.47
C GLU A 43 -7.24 2.86 19.56
N LYS A 44 -7.08 1.59 19.20
CA LYS A 44 -7.23 0.44 20.09
C LYS A 44 -5.93 0.03 20.79
N ALA A 45 -4.83 0.79 20.64
CA ALA A 45 -3.62 0.54 21.40
C ALA A 45 -3.96 0.51 22.91
N PRO A 46 -3.61 -0.57 23.63
CA PRO A 46 -3.99 -0.70 25.02
C PRO A 46 -3.32 0.39 25.84
N ASN A 47 -4.12 1.13 26.61
CA ASN A 47 -3.59 2.12 27.52
C ASN A 47 -2.98 1.43 28.75
N GLU A 48 -2.34 2.22 29.63
CA GLU A 48 -1.67 1.70 30.83
C GLU A 48 -2.64 0.98 31.78
N THR A 49 -3.87 1.49 31.91
CA THR A 49 -4.94 0.86 32.68
C THR A 49 -5.38 -0.47 32.06
N ASP A 50 -5.51 -0.54 30.73
CA ASP A 50 -5.87 -1.78 30.03
C ASP A 50 -4.79 -2.85 30.23
N ILE A 51 -3.52 -2.46 30.14
CA ILE A 51 -2.39 -3.37 30.37
C ILE A 51 -2.41 -3.88 31.81
N LEU A 52 -2.59 -2.98 32.79
CA LEU A 52 -2.69 -3.36 34.20
C LEU A 52 -3.84 -4.33 34.45
N LEU A 53 -5.04 -4.01 33.96
CA LEU A 53 -6.21 -4.86 34.08
C LEU A 53 -5.96 -6.24 33.47
N ARG A 54 -5.29 -6.33 32.30
CA ARG A 54 -4.93 -7.61 31.68
C ARG A 54 -3.87 -8.38 32.47
N VAL A 55 -2.92 -7.67 33.08
CA VAL A 55 -1.92 -8.25 33.99
C VAL A 55 -2.58 -8.84 35.23
N GLU A 56 -3.43 -8.07 35.92
CA GLU A 56 -4.12 -8.47 37.14
C GLU A 56 -5.14 -9.60 36.89
N SER A 57 -5.88 -9.52 35.78
CA SER A 57 -6.83 -10.57 35.36
C SER A 57 -6.17 -11.77 34.70
N GLN A 58 -4.83 -11.82 34.63
CA GLN A 58 -4.05 -12.92 34.04
C GLN A 58 -4.44 -13.28 32.59
N ARG A 59 -4.88 -12.29 31.80
CA ARG A 59 -5.35 -12.49 30.43
C ARG A 59 -4.26 -12.74 29.40
N TYR A 60 -3.02 -12.39 29.71
CA TYR A 60 -1.88 -12.73 28.85
C TYR A 60 -1.53 -14.19 29.06
N GLU A 61 -1.54 -15.00 28.01
CA GLU A 61 -1.17 -16.42 28.08
C GLU A 61 0.32 -16.62 27.85
N ARG A 62 0.92 -15.76 27.02
CA ARG A 62 2.34 -15.85 26.62
C ARG A 62 3.02 -14.50 26.65
N ARG A 63 4.36 -14.51 26.71
CA ARG A 63 5.18 -13.28 26.74
C ARG A 63 4.94 -12.37 25.53
N TYR A 64 4.74 -12.93 24.33
CA TYR A 64 4.56 -12.16 23.10
C TYR A 64 3.41 -11.14 23.18
N GLU A 65 2.26 -11.56 23.71
CA GLU A 65 1.07 -10.70 23.78
C GLU A 65 1.31 -9.47 24.65
N LEU A 66 1.99 -9.67 25.80
CA LEU A 66 2.39 -8.59 26.68
C LEU A 66 3.42 -7.66 26.02
N LEU A 67 4.44 -8.23 25.35
CA LEU A 67 5.45 -7.44 24.65
C LEU A 67 4.85 -6.59 23.54
N ARG A 68 3.93 -7.16 22.76
CA ARG A 68 3.19 -6.46 21.71
C ARG A 68 2.38 -5.31 22.30
N ASP A 69 1.54 -5.59 23.30
CA ASP A 69 0.68 -4.58 23.90
C ASP A 69 1.49 -3.44 24.54
N LEU A 70 2.63 -3.76 25.15
CA LEU A 70 3.58 -2.78 25.67
C LEU A 70 4.20 -1.94 24.54
N ALA A 71 4.64 -2.56 23.44
CA ALA A 71 5.18 -1.85 22.29
C ALA A 71 4.13 -0.90 21.67
N LEU A 72 2.90 -1.39 21.44
CA LEU A 72 1.78 -0.59 20.92
C LEU A 72 1.50 0.63 21.80
N ASN A 73 1.44 0.43 23.12
CA ASN A 73 1.29 1.53 24.09
C ASN A 73 2.41 2.56 23.97
N LEU A 74 3.66 2.11 23.88
CA LEU A 74 4.81 2.99 23.81
C LEU A 74 4.87 3.78 22.50
N PHE A 75 4.52 3.16 21.36
CA PHE A 75 4.34 3.85 20.09
C PHE A 75 3.21 4.88 20.18
N TRP A 76 2.06 4.52 20.77
CA TRP A 76 0.95 5.45 20.98
C TRP A 76 1.38 6.65 21.83
N VAL A 77 2.05 6.45 22.96
CA VAL A 77 2.48 7.59 23.79
C VAL A 77 3.53 8.45 23.09
N ASN A 78 4.40 7.85 22.27
CA ASN A 78 5.44 8.57 21.53
C ASN A 78 5.00 9.08 20.14
N ARG A 79 3.77 8.84 19.70
CA ARG A 79 3.34 9.06 18.30
C ARG A 79 3.61 10.45 17.75
N TYR A 80 3.39 11.49 18.55
CA TYR A 80 3.69 12.87 18.15
C TYR A 80 5.18 13.16 18.16
N SER A 81 5.94 12.68 19.16
CA SER A 81 7.39 12.88 19.16
C SER A 81 8.08 12.13 18.02
N LEU A 82 7.67 10.88 17.77
CA LEU A 82 8.21 10.03 16.73
C LEU A 82 8.03 10.64 15.33
N THR A 83 6.89 11.27 15.08
CA THR A 83 6.56 11.86 13.78
C THR A 83 7.06 13.30 13.63
N MET A 84 7.05 14.11 14.69
CA MET A 84 7.30 15.55 14.58
C MET A 84 8.68 16.00 15.08
N TYR A 85 9.29 15.32 16.07
CA TYR A 85 10.43 15.90 16.79
C TYR A 85 11.67 14.98 16.89
N HIS A 86 12.85 15.57 16.75
CA HIS A 86 14.10 15.03 17.28
C HIS A 86 14.33 15.56 18.69
N LYS A 87 14.58 14.65 19.64
CA LYS A 87 14.89 14.98 21.04
C LYS A 87 16.40 15.10 21.19
N ARG A 88 16.89 16.20 21.78
CA ARG A 88 18.32 16.45 21.99
C ARG A 88 18.57 16.91 23.42
N PRO A 89 19.43 16.23 24.18
CA PRO A 89 20.00 16.78 25.40
C PRO A 89 20.79 18.06 25.09
N ALA A 90 20.61 19.10 25.90
CA ALA A 90 21.35 20.35 25.80
C ALA A 90 21.57 20.95 27.19
N ARG A 91 22.70 21.63 27.40
CA ARG A 91 22.90 22.43 28.62
C ARG A 91 21.96 23.63 28.57
N TRP A 92 21.39 23.98 29.72
CA TRP A 92 20.39 25.04 29.80
C TRP A 92 20.89 26.41 29.33
N ARG A 93 22.19 26.69 29.51
CA ARG A 93 22.85 27.89 28.99
C ARG A 93 22.83 28.01 27.46
N ASP A 94 22.84 26.88 26.76
CA ASP A 94 22.95 26.82 25.29
C ASP A 94 21.57 26.79 24.61
N VAL A 95 20.49 26.66 25.39
CA VAL A 95 19.12 26.61 24.86
C VAL A 95 18.67 28.02 24.44
N PRO A 96 18.34 28.25 23.15
CA PRO A 96 17.94 29.55 22.65
C PRO A 96 16.56 29.95 23.18
N ARG A 97 16.45 31.17 23.73
CA ARG A 97 15.23 31.64 24.42
C ARG A 97 14.23 32.40 23.53
N GLY A 98 14.67 32.88 22.37
CA GLY A 98 13.84 33.69 21.45
C GLY A 98 13.43 32.96 20.18
N ARG A 99 13.76 31.68 20.01
CA ARG A 99 13.48 30.91 18.80
C ARG A 99 12.09 30.26 18.85
N ASP A 100 11.38 30.29 17.73
CA ASP A 100 10.05 29.69 17.55
C ASP A 100 10.12 28.23 17.06
N ASP A 101 11.32 27.73 16.77
CA ASP A 101 11.58 26.39 16.24
C ASP A 101 12.31 25.46 17.24
N VAL A 102 12.47 25.91 18.49
CA VAL A 102 12.99 25.10 19.60
C VAL A 102 11.91 24.96 20.67
N PHE A 103 11.58 23.71 20.98
CA PHE A 103 10.47 23.38 21.86
C PHE A 103 10.97 22.75 23.16
N LEU A 104 10.36 23.14 24.28
CA LEU A 104 10.68 22.60 25.60
C LEU A 104 9.44 21.85 26.11
N PRO A 105 9.46 20.51 26.16
CA PRO A 105 8.29 19.78 26.62
C PRO A 105 8.00 20.07 28.09
N VAL A 106 6.72 20.24 28.40
CA VAL A 106 6.21 20.45 29.75
C VAL A 106 5.42 19.22 30.17
N PHE A 107 5.65 18.76 31.40
CA PHE A 107 5.12 17.51 31.91
C PHE A 107 4.24 17.70 33.14
N THR A 108 3.26 16.81 33.27
CA THR A 108 2.55 16.55 34.52
C THR A 108 3.22 15.38 35.25
N PRO A 109 3.45 15.49 36.57
CA PRO A 109 3.98 14.38 37.36
C PRO A 109 3.04 13.18 37.32
N TRP A 110 3.62 11.99 37.21
CA TRP A 110 2.91 10.72 37.24
C TRP A 110 3.85 9.64 37.76
N ASP A 111 3.38 8.82 38.68
CA ASP A 111 4.16 7.72 39.23
C ASP A 111 3.69 6.38 38.62
N GLY A 112 4.53 5.82 37.75
CA GLY A 112 4.30 4.53 37.11
C GLY A 112 5.03 3.36 37.77
N THR A 113 5.60 3.55 38.96
CA THR A 113 6.53 2.58 39.57
C THR A 113 5.85 1.25 39.88
N GLU A 114 4.66 1.29 40.49
CA GLU A 114 3.89 0.08 40.80
C GLU A 114 3.47 -0.68 39.53
N LEU A 115 3.05 0.05 38.50
CA LEU A 115 2.66 -0.53 37.22
C LEU A 115 3.83 -1.22 36.52
N ALA A 116 5.01 -0.57 36.47
CA ALA A 116 6.20 -1.16 35.88
C ALA A 116 6.64 -2.43 36.63
N ALA A 117 6.54 -2.45 37.96
CA ALA A 117 6.83 -3.62 38.77
C ALA A 117 5.82 -4.76 38.53
N ALA A 118 4.53 -4.45 38.39
CA ALA A 118 3.48 -5.43 38.08
C ALA A 118 3.70 -6.06 36.69
N ILE A 119 4.04 -5.26 35.68
CA ILE A 119 4.36 -5.73 34.33
C ILE A 119 5.58 -6.67 34.36
N GLU A 120 6.65 -6.29 35.08
CA GLU A 120 7.84 -7.12 35.22
C GLU A 120 7.56 -8.45 35.92
N ALA A 121 6.85 -8.41 37.05
CA ALA A 121 6.46 -9.63 37.76
C ALA A 121 5.63 -10.57 36.88
N ARG A 122 4.66 -10.03 36.13
CA ARG A 122 3.85 -10.82 35.20
C ARG A 122 4.68 -11.41 34.07
N TYR A 123 5.53 -10.61 33.43
CA TYR A 123 6.41 -11.07 32.34
C TYR A 123 7.31 -12.23 32.80
N ARG A 124 7.93 -12.11 33.98
CA ARG A 124 8.79 -13.16 34.55
C ARG A 124 8.02 -14.46 34.82
N GLY A 125 6.74 -14.36 35.17
CA GLY A 125 5.85 -15.50 35.41
C GLY A 125 5.23 -16.13 34.15
N LEU A 126 5.34 -15.48 32.98
CA LEU A 126 4.80 -16.01 31.72
C LEU A 126 5.80 -16.96 31.03
N PRO A 127 5.32 -18.07 30.42
CA PRO A 127 6.16 -18.93 29.62
C PRO A 127 6.65 -18.22 28.35
N PRO A 128 7.91 -18.44 27.92
CA PRO A 128 8.40 -17.91 26.66
C PRO A 128 7.59 -18.45 25.47
N THR A 129 7.43 -17.62 24.45
CA THR A 129 6.61 -17.96 23.27
C THR A 129 7.44 -18.71 22.24
N TRP A 130 8.64 -18.20 21.95
CA TRP A 130 9.56 -18.77 20.99
C TRP A 130 11.00 -18.83 21.50
N ASP A 131 11.70 -17.68 21.56
CA ASP A 131 13.09 -17.59 22.03
C ASP A 131 13.19 -16.72 23.28
N ARG A 132 13.60 -17.35 24.39
CA ARG A 132 13.67 -16.68 25.70
C ARG A 132 14.66 -15.51 25.69
N GLY A 133 15.81 -15.66 25.06
CA GLY A 133 16.87 -14.65 25.09
C GLY A 133 16.47 -13.37 24.35
N THR A 134 15.90 -13.51 23.16
CA THR A 134 15.40 -12.40 22.35
C THR A 134 14.18 -11.77 22.98
N GLU A 135 13.25 -12.58 23.53
CA GLU A 135 12.10 -12.05 24.27
C GLU A 135 12.53 -11.23 25.49
N ASP A 136 13.51 -11.70 26.27
CA ASP A 136 14.05 -10.99 27.43
C ASP A 136 14.72 -9.67 26.98
N LYS A 137 15.51 -9.70 25.88
CA LYS A 137 16.11 -8.49 25.30
C LYS A 137 15.07 -7.45 24.87
N VAL A 138 14.01 -7.88 24.17
CA VAL A 138 12.91 -6.99 23.76
C VAL A 138 12.21 -6.43 25.00
N PHE A 139 11.95 -7.28 25.99
CA PHE A 139 11.32 -6.86 27.24
C PHE A 139 12.14 -5.80 27.96
N ASP A 140 13.43 -6.02 28.13
CA ASP A 140 14.32 -5.09 28.83
C ASP A 140 14.35 -3.73 28.15
N LEU A 141 14.41 -3.68 26.81
CA LEU A 141 14.32 -2.43 26.04
C LEU A 141 12.97 -1.73 26.23
N LEU A 142 11.86 -2.45 26.11
CA LEU A 142 10.52 -1.86 26.24
C LEU A 142 10.24 -1.41 27.67
N LEU A 143 10.63 -2.19 28.69
CA LEU A 143 10.45 -1.86 30.09
C LEU A 143 11.32 -0.66 30.50
N ASP A 144 12.56 -0.58 30.01
CA ASP A 144 13.42 0.60 30.19
C ASP A 144 12.75 1.85 29.60
N VAL A 145 12.23 1.75 28.37
CA VAL A 145 11.46 2.83 27.74
C VAL A 145 10.21 3.19 28.54
N PHE A 146 9.48 2.20 29.05
CA PHE A 146 8.30 2.41 29.86
C PHE A 146 8.63 3.12 31.17
N ARG A 147 9.71 2.73 31.86
CA ARG A 147 10.18 3.36 33.09
C ARG A 147 10.60 4.82 32.90
N HIS A 148 11.02 5.22 31.71
CA HIS A 148 11.25 6.65 31.44
C HIS A 148 10.01 7.52 31.66
N LYS A 149 8.80 6.95 31.52
CA LYS A 149 7.56 7.67 31.77
C LYS A 149 7.31 7.99 33.25
N GLN A 150 8.09 7.43 34.20
CA GLN A 150 7.94 7.57 35.66
C GLN A 150 7.84 9.01 36.19
N TRP A 151 8.00 10.01 35.35
CA TRP A 151 7.82 11.42 35.72
C TRP A 151 6.99 12.22 34.71
N ALA A 152 6.60 11.65 33.57
CA ALA A 152 6.08 12.37 32.40
C ALA A 152 4.69 11.86 31.99
N GLY A 153 3.83 11.54 32.95
CA GLY A 153 2.54 10.93 32.65
C GLY A 153 1.51 11.96 32.22
N GLY A 154 0.93 11.67 31.07
CA GLY A 154 0.00 12.53 30.37
C GLY A 154 0.27 12.43 28.87
N GLU A 155 -0.82 12.34 28.11
CA GLU A 155 -0.73 12.50 26.66
C GLU A 155 -0.20 13.91 26.35
N LEU A 156 1.03 13.99 25.85
CA LEU A 156 1.60 15.28 25.51
C LEU A 156 0.84 15.88 24.31
N PRO A 157 0.52 17.19 24.34
CA PRO A 157 -0.16 17.84 23.22
C PRO A 157 0.70 17.67 21.95
N ALA A 158 0.07 17.52 20.79
CA ALA A 158 0.77 17.32 19.52
C ALA A 158 1.89 18.35 19.34
N ILE A 159 1.55 19.63 19.47
CA ILE A 159 2.50 20.75 19.44
C ILE A 159 2.97 21.05 20.87
N LYS A 160 4.29 20.94 21.07
CA LYS A 160 4.94 21.29 22.34
C LYS A 160 5.06 22.82 22.47
N PRO A 161 5.18 23.37 23.69
CA PRO A 161 5.43 24.80 23.85
C PRO A 161 6.87 25.13 23.42
N THR A 162 7.05 26.32 22.86
CA THR A 162 8.38 26.88 22.62
C THR A 162 9.07 27.18 23.95
N VAL A 163 10.39 27.37 23.93
CA VAL A 163 11.13 27.77 25.14
C VAL A 163 10.53 29.02 25.83
N PRO A 164 10.19 30.11 25.12
CA PRO A 164 9.53 31.26 25.75
C PRO A 164 8.13 30.93 26.32
N GLU A 165 7.33 30.12 25.64
CA GLU A 165 6.01 29.69 26.14
C GLU A 165 6.13 28.85 27.42
N ALA A 166 7.11 27.95 27.47
CA ALA A 166 7.38 27.15 28.67
C ALA A 166 7.86 28.01 29.85
N LEU A 167 8.62 29.07 29.58
CA LEU A 167 9.10 30.03 30.59
C LEU A 167 8.01 30.97 31.11
N ALA A 168 6.92 31.17 30.37
CA ALA A 168 5.82 32.04 30.79
C ALA A 168 5.21 31.63 32.13
N ASN A 169 5.30 30.34 32.48
CA ASN A 169 5.01 29.83 33.81
C ASN A 169 6.25 29.13 34.40
N PRO A 170 6.99 29.76 35.33
CA PRO A 170 8.19 29.19 35.94
C PRO A 170 7.98 27.86 36.68
N ARG A 171 6.73 27.54 37.07
CA ARG A 171 6.37 26.28 37.74
C ARG A 171 6.18 25.11 36.76
N ASN A 172 6.21 25.34 35.46
CA ASN A 172 6.18 24.27 34.47
C ASN A 172 7.33 23.30 34.73
N LEU A 173 7.07 22.00 34.62
CA LEU A 173 8.08 20.97 34.84
C LEU A 173 8.64 20.48 33.51
N THR A 174 9.96 20.36 33.41
CA THR A 174 10.65 19.79 32.25
C THR A 174 11.69 18.76 32.68
N TYR A 175 12.25 18.03 31.70
CA TYR A 175 13.29 17.05 31.97
C TYR A 175 14.56 17.72 32.51
N HIS A 176 15.09 17.15 33.59
CA HIS A 176 16.41 17.40 34.13
C HIS A 176 17.19 16.10 34.08
N LEU A 177 18.20 16.05 33.22
CA LEU A 177 19.15 14.95 33.17
C LEU A 177 20.26 15.23 34.18
N LEU A 178 20.41 14.36 35.19
CA LEU A 178 21.49 14.48 36.17
C LEU A 178 22.87 14.17 35.57
N ASP A 179 22.85 13.46 34.45
CA ASP A 179 24.03 13.02 33.71
C ASP A 179 23.65 12.91 32.24
N CYS A 180 24.57 13.27 31.36
CA CYS A 180 24.36 13.22 29.92
C CYS A 180 25.61 12.63 29.28
N ASP A 181 25.53 11.36 28.90
CA ASP A 181 26.56 10.67 28.13
C ASP A 181 26.28 10.85 26.62
N PRO A 182 27.11 11.61 25.88
CA PRO A 182 26.95 11.76 24.44
C PRO A 182 27.05 10.44 23.67
N ASP A 183 27.77 9.46 24.24
CA ASP A 183 28.02 8.15 23.64
C ASP A 183 27.04 7.09 24.15
N TYR A 184 25.92 7.50 24.76
CA TYR A 184 24.90 6.58 25.26
C TYR A 184 24.46 5.59 24.16
N PRO A 185 24.44 4.28 24.44
CA PRO A 185 24.18 3.25 23.44
C PRO A 185 22.86 3.49 22.69
N GLY A 186 22.90 3.34 21.38
CA GLY A 186 21.74 3.43 20.51
C GLY A 186 21.92 2.54 19.29
N TYR A 187 20.83 2.38 18.54
CA TYR A 187 20.81 1.57 17.33
C TYR A 187 20.81 2.50 16.11
N GLY A 188 21.77 2.35 15.21
CA GLY A 188 21.80 3.04 13.93
C GLY A 188 20.68 2.56 12.99
N TYR A 189 20.60 3.20 11.81
CA TYR A 189 19.72 2.75 10.75
C TYR A 189 20.04 1.30 10.32
N GLU A 190 21.33 0.99 10.16
CA GLU A 190 21.79 -0.36 9.78
C GLU A 190 21.43 -1.41 10.82
N ASP A 191 21.55 -1.11 12.13
CA ASP A 191 21.18 -2.05 13.18
C ASP A 191 19.71 -2.50 13.09
N ILE A 192 18.82 -1.59 12.65
CA ILE A 192 17.39 -1.84 12.54
C ILE A 192 17.04 -2.58 11.23
N ILE A 193 17.63 -2.17 10.12
CA ILE A 193 17.37 -2.79 8.80
C ILE A 193 18.02 -4.17 8.68
N GLU A 194 19.25 -4.30 9.18
CA GLU A 194 20.01 -5.55 9.19
C GLU A 194 19.65 -6.47 10.37
N CYS A 195 18.69 -6.07 11.20
CA CYS A 195 18.12 -6.94 12.22
C CYS A 195 17.51 -8.17 11.57
N THR A 196 17.91 -9.36 12.01
CA THR A 196 17.37 -10.62 11.50
C THR A 196 17.09 -11.58 12.65
N HIS A 197 15.92 -12.20 12.63
CA HIS A 197 15.57 -13.28 13.55
C HIS A 197 14.84 -14.39 12.77
N GLU A 198 14.74 -15.60 13.31
CA GLU A 198 14.02 -16.69 12.63
C GLU A 198 12.50 -16.51 12.73
N VAL A 199 12.00 -16.03 13.86
CA VAL A 199 10.57 -15.76 14.09
C VAL A 199 10.17 -14.38 13.57
N PRO A 200 9.20 -14.27 12.63
CA PRO A 200 8.74 -13.01 12.07
C PRO A 200 8.32 -11.96 13.10
N GLU A 201 7.50 -12.38 14.06
CA GLU A 201 6.90 -11.53 15.08
C GLU A 201 7.94 -10.94 16.01
N LEU A 202 8.93 -11.75 16.42
CA LEU A 202 10.03 -11.30 17.26
C LEU A 202 10.96 -10.34 16.51
N GLU A 203 11.20 -10.57 15.23
CA GLU A 203 12.00 -9.65 14.41
C GLU A 203 11.33 -8.26 14.33
N ALA A 204 10.01 -8.23 14.10
CA ALA A 204 9.25 -7.00 14.06
C ALA A 204 9.28 -6.26 15.41
N LEU A 205 9.03 -6.99 16.51
CA LEU A 205 9.09 -6.42 17.87
C LEU A 205 10.50 -5.93 18.24
N LEU A 206 11.54 -6.64 17.83
CA LEU A 206 12.92 -6.23 18.11
C LEU A 206 13.25 -4.92 17.39
N ARG A 207 12.89 -4.78 16.11
CA ARG A 207 13.02 -3.51 15.37
C ARG A 207 12.26 -2.37 16.04
N GLN A 208 11.01 -2.63 16.41
CA GLN A 208 10.16 -1.68 17.12
C GLN A 208 10.77 -1.25 18.46
N ALA A 209 11.29 -2.19 19.26
CA ALA A 209 11.96 -1.91 20.53
C ALA A 209 13.24 -1.08 20.34
N MET A 210 14.04 -1.35 19.30
CA MET A 210 15.23 -0.54 18.99
C MET A 210 14.86 0.89 18.60
N VAL A 211 13.81 1.09 17.78
CA VAL A 211 13.31 2.44 17.44
C VAL A 211 12.83 3.19 18.69
N LEU A 212 12.07 2.52 19.57
CA LEU A 212 11.58 3.10 20.82
C LEU A 212 12.73 3.41 21.80
N HIS A 213 13.75 2.56 21.88
CA HIS A 213 14.95 2.81 22.68
C HIS A 213 15.63 4.12 22.25
N ASN A 214 15.83 4.30 20.95
CA ASN A 214 16.46 5.49 20.37
C ASN A 214 15.70 6.79 20.64
N GLN A 215 14.43 6.73 21.06
CA GLN A 215 13.69 7.92 21.46
C GLN A 215 14.27 8.60 22.70
N TYR A 216 15.09 7.91 23.50
CA TYR A 216 15.66 8.47 24.71
C TYR A 216 17.08 7.92 24.91
N ARG A 217 18.03 8.52 24.19
CA ARG A 217 19.45 8.15 24.22
C ARG A 217 20.17 8.79 25.43
N TRP A 218 19.73 8.44 26.63
CA TRP A 218 20.34 8.83 27.90
C TRP A 218 19.87 7.89 29.02
N ASP A 219 20.58 7.87 30.15
CA ASP A 219 20.19 7.03 31.30
C ASP A 219 18.89 7.54 31.93
N ARG A 220 17.82 6.78 31.74
CA ARG A 220 16.46 7.14 32.17
C ARG A 220 16.32 7.11 33.69
N ARG A 221 17.16 6.34 34.40
CA ARG A 221 17.19 6.28 35.88
C ARG A 221 17.77 7.56 36.48
N LYS A 222 18.57 8.30 35.71
CA LYS A 222 19.16 9.59 36.07
C LYS A 222 18.35 10.78 35.52
N THR A 223 17.10 10.55 35.13
CA THR A 223 16.17 11.59 34.67
C THR A 223 15.17 11.92 35.76
N ARG A 224 14.97 13.22 36.05
CA ARG A 224 13.91 13.72 36.93
C ARG A 224 13.21 14.91 36.31
N LEU A 225 12.13 15.38 36.93
CA LEU A 225 11.53 16.65 36.58
C LEU A 225 12.07 17.79 37.44
N ILE A 226 12.16 18.98 36.86
CA ILE A 226 12.46 20.22 37.55
C ILE A 226 11.57 21.35 37.03
N GLU A 227 11.24 22.29 37.91
CA GLU A 227 10.59 23.55 37.51
C GLU A 227 11.53 24.34 36.58
N VAL A 228 11.02 24.81 35.45
CA VAL A 228 11.80 25.56 34.47
C VAL A 228 12.44 26.81 35.11
N GLY A 229 11.79 27.43 36.08
CA GLY A 229 12.33 28.57 36.83
C GLY A 229 13.49 28.24 37.78
N LYS A 230 13.72 26.96 38.10
CA LYS A 230 14.80 26.50 39.00
C LYS A 230 16.04 25.98 38.27
N LEU A 231 15.97 25.87 36.93
CA LEU A 231 17.05 25.39 36.10
C LEU A 231 18.30 26.29 36.19
N GLN A 232 19.43 25.67 36.48
CA GLN A 232 20.75 26.32 36.51
C GLN A 232 21.45 26.24 35.15
N PRO A 233 22.41 27.12 34.84
CA PRO A 233 23.09 27.15 33.53
C PRO A 233 23.80 25.84 33.13
N ASP A 234 24.20 25.01 34.09
CA ASP A 234 24.85 23.72 33.88
C ASP A 234 23.89 22.53 33.86
N ASP A 235 22.60 22.73 34.15
CA ASP A 235 21.62 21.65 34.11
C ASP A 235 21.41 21.19 32.67
N PHE A 236 21.30 19.87 32.47
CA PHE A 236 20.94 19.30 31.18
C PHE A 236 19.43 19.13 31.06
N VAL A 237 18.88 19.62 29.96
CA VAL A 237 17.47 19.48 29.60
C VAL A 237 17.33 18.78 28.25
N VAL A 238 16.12 18.30 27.92
CA VAL A 238 15.84 17.71 26.61
C VAL A 238 14.99 18.68 25.79
N VAL A 239 15.58 19.24 24.73
CA VAL A 239 14.88 20.10 23.78
C VAL A 239 14.41 19.32 22.56
N PHE A 240 13.31 19.77 21.99
CA PHE A 240 12.65 19.14 20.84
C PHE A 240 12.84 20.04 19.62
N HIS A 241 13.40 19.48 18.55
CA HIS A 241 13.56 20.14 17.26
C HIS A 241 12.64 19.48 16.23
N PRO A 242 11.96 20.24 15.36
CA PRO A 242 11.21 19.65 14.25
C PRO A 242 12.07 18.68 13.43
N ARG A 243 11.50 17.55 12.98
CA ARG A 243 12.22 16.56 12.14
C ARG A 243 12.55 17.09 10.74
N SER A 244 11.70 17.98 10.22
CA SER A 244 11.86 18.58 8.90
C SER A 244 11.28 20.00 8.88
N GLU A 245 11.60 20.75 7.82
CA GLU A 245 10.99 22.06 7.57
C GLU A 245 9.47 21.94 7.40
N ASP A 246 8.97 20.86 6.79
CA ASP A 246 7.52 20.64 6.63
C ASP A 246 6.79 20.53 7.96
N VAL A 247 7.41 19.91 8.98
CA VAL A 247 6.87 19.87 10.34
C VAL A 247 6.80 21.27 10.93
N LEU A 248 7.85 22.07 10.78
CA LEU A 248 7.88 23.45 11.29
C LEU A 248 6.79 24.31 10.62
N GLN A 249 6.66 24.20 9.30
CA GLN A 249 5.61 24.88 8.55
C GLN A 249 4.21 24.41 8.97
N PHE A 250 4.02 23.11 9.20
CA PHE A 250 2.77 22.59 9.75
C PHE A 250 2.44 23.20 11.12
N ILE A 251 3.40 23.25 12.05
CA ILE A 251 3.22 23.86 13.38
C ILE A 251 2.77 25.33 13.25
N ARG A 252 3.39 26.09 12.34
CA ARG A 252 3.02 27.49 12.06
C ARG A 252 1.61 27.62 11.49
N ARG A 253 1.24 26.77 10.52
CA ARG A 253 -0.12 26.73 9.94
C ARG A 253 -1.18 26.39 11.00
N ALA A 254 -0.91 25.37 11.81
CA ALA A 254 -1.80 24.89 12.87
C ALA A 254 -2.04 25.94 13.97
N ARG A 255 -1.06 26.82 14.23
CA ARG A 255 -1.16 27.92 15.21
C ARG A 255 -1.83 29.19 14.64
N SER A 256 -1.99 29.29 13.33
CA SER A 256 -2.53 30.49 12.67
C SER A 256 -4.06 30.46 12.57
N PRO A 257 -4.76 31.60 12.74
CA PRO A 257 -6.21 31.67 12.59
C PRO A 257 -6.64 31.35 11.14
N ARG A 258 -7.67 30.50 10.98
CA ARG A 258 -8.12 30.00 9.67
C ARG A 258 -9.17 30.88 9.01
N ARG A 259 -9.08 30.93 7.67
CA ARG A 259 -10.22 31.17 6.78
C ARG A 259 -10.98 29.85 6.60
N ALA A 260 -12.30 29.87 6.80
CA ALA A 260 -13.15 28.70 6.57
C ALA A 260 -13.08 28.26 5.10
N ARG A 261 -12.84 26.97 4.86
CA ARG A 261 -13.01 26.39 3.51
C ARG A 261 -14.51 26.20 3.26
N PRO A 262 -15.00 26.48 2.05
CA PRO A 262 -16.37 26.14 1.69
C PRO A 262 -16.57 24.62 1.81
N PRO A 263 -17.77 24.17 2.25
CA PRO A 263 -18.08 22.74 2.32
C PRO A 263 -18.02 22.12 0.92
N LYS A 264 -17.59 20.86 0.83
CA LYS A 264 -17.70 20.10 -0.42
C LYS A 264 -19.19 19.91 -0.75
N PRO A 265 -19.62 20.09 -2.00
CA PRO A 265 -21.00 19.81 -2.39
C PRO A 265 -21.33 18.33 -2.18
N ALA A 266 -22.56 18.05 -1.76
CA ALA A 266 -23.05 16.68 -1.65
C ALA A 266 -23.14 16.04 -3.05
N PRO A 267 -22.83 14.75 -3.19
CA PRO A 267 -22.94 14.07 -4.47
C PRO A 267 -24.38 13.92 -4.91
N ALA A 268 -24.62 13.99 -6.22
CA ALA A 268 -25.92 13.73 -6.80
C ALA A 268 -26.27 12.23 -6.73
N GLU A 269 -27.57 11.92 -6.74
CA GLU A 269 -28.06 10.55 -6.82
C GLU A 269 -27.71 9.91 -8.17
N SER A 270 -27.16 8.69 -8.15
CA SER A 270 -26.78 7.97 -9.35
C SER A 270 -28.02 7.45 -10.09
N ARG A 271 -28.06 7.66 -11.42
CA ARG A 271 -29.15 7.22 -12.29
C ARG A 271 -28.62 6.35 -13.42
N LYS A 272 -29.40 5.36 -13.84
CA LYS A 272 -29.09 4.55 -15.02
C LYS A 272 -29.13 5.42 -16.29
N PRO A 273 -28.31 5.11 -17.31
CA PRO A 273 -28.38 5.83 -18.58
C PRO A 273 -29.74 5.59 -19.23
N ALA A 274 -30.28 6.62 -19.91
CA ALA A 274 -31.56 6.52 -20.62
C ALA A 274 -31.52 5.46 -21.73
N GLN A 275 -30.35 5.25 -22.33
CA GLN A 275 -30.07 4.16 -23.26
C GLN A 275 -28.91 3.33 -22.69
N PRO A 276 -29.10 2.03 -22.43
CA PRO A 276 -28.02 1.14 -22.02
C PRO A 276 -26.90 1.11 -23.06
N TYR A 277 -25.66 0.99 -22.61
CA TYR A 277 -24.49 0.87 -23.48
C TYR A 277 -24.35 -0.61 -23.91
N PRO A 278 -24.65 -0.97 -25.18
CA PRO A 278 -24.52 -2.36 -25.60
C PRO A 278 -23.03 -2.75 -25.72
N PRO A 279 -22.67 -4.02 -25.47
CA PRO A 279 -21.35 -4.53 -25.77
C PRO A 279 -20.95 -4.31 -27.23
N VAL A 280 -19.67 -4.08 -27.49
CA VAL A 280 -19.17 -3.92 -28.84
C VAL A 280 -18.78 -5.28 -29.40
N ASN A 281 -19.52 -5.76 -30.39
CA ASN A 281 -19.13 -6.90 -31.21
C ASN A 281 -18.16 -6.43 -32.30
N VAL A 282 -16.90 -6.88 -32.21
CA VAL A 282 -15.81 -6.36 -33.04
C VAL A 282 -16.04 -6.66 -34.51
N ARG A 283 -16.45 -7.89 -34.83
CA ARG A 283 -16.73 -8.32 -36.21
C ARG A 283 -17.87 -7.51 -36.84
N ALA A 284 -18.88 -7.15 -36.06
CA ALA A 284 -20.02 -6.39 -36.56
C ALA A 284 -19.73 -4.89 -36.74
N ARG A 285 -18.78 -4.34 -35.98
CA ARG A 285 -18.56 -2.90 -35.88
C ARG A 285 -17.38 -2.38 -36.69
N PHE A 286 -16.37 -3.22 -36.93
CA PHE A 286 -15.09 -2.80 -37.50
C PHE A 286 -14.73 -3.60 -38.75
N THR A 287 -13.85 -3.03 -39.59
CA THR A 287 -13.40 -3.66 -40.84
C THR A 287 -12.10 -4.42 -40.63
N VAL A 288 -11.15 -3.82 -39.89
CA VAL A 288 -9.88 -4.47 -39.56
C VAL A 288 -10.06 -5.31 -38.32
N MET A 289 -9.83 -6.61 -38.43
CA MET A 289 -9.96 -7.54 -37.31
C MET A 289 -8.68 -7.50 -36.46
N PRO A 290 -8.76 -7.35 -35.13
CA PRO A 290 -7.59 -7.40 -34.25
C PRO A 290 -7.10 -8.84 -34.07
N ARG A 291 -5.78 -9.02 -34.11
CA ARG A 291 -5.07 -10.26 -33.76
C ARG A 291 -4.09 -9.99 -32.63
N VAL A 292 -4.08 -10.83 -31.60
CA VAL A 292 -3.06 -10.76 -30.55
C VAL A 292 -1.88 -11.59 -31.01
N GLU A 293 -0.75 -10.93 -31.30
CA GLU A 293 0.43 -11.58 -31.87
C GLU A 293 1.36 -12.14 -30.80
N ALA A 294 1.43 -11.46 -29.66
CA ALA A 294 2.28 -11.85 -28.54
C ALA A 294 1.74 -11.31 -27.22
N LEU A 295 2.03 -12.06 -26.15
CA LEU A 295 1.88 -11.64 -24.76
C LEU A 295 3.16 -11.99 -24.02
N ALA A 296 3.83 -11.00 -23.44
CA ALA A 296 4.98 -11.20 -22.57
C ALA A 296 4.80 -10.48 -21.25
N VAL A 297 5.43 -11.00 -20.21
CA VAL A 297 5.27 -10.50 -18.83
C VAL A 297 6.60 -10.35 -18.13
N TYR A 298 6.65 -9.41 -17.21
CA TYR A 298 7.68 -9.26 -16.20
C TYR A 298 6.99 -9.32 -14.82
N LYS A 299 7.37 -10.29 -14.00
CA LYS A 299 6.97 -10.36 -12.59
C LYS A 299 8.11 -9.85 -11.74
N GLY A 300 7.80 -9.20 -10.63
CA GLY A 300 8.83 -8.79 -9.67
C GLY A 300 9.75 -9.96 -9.27
N GLU A 301 11.05 -9.68 -9.24
CA GLU A 301 12.11 -10.65 -8.95
C GLU A 301 12.20 -11.03 -7.47
N ARG A 302 11.64 -10.19 -6.58
CA ARG A 302 11.62 -10.43 -5.13
C ARG A 302 10.31 -11.04 -4.68
N VAL A 303 10.39 -12.10 -3.90
CA VAL A 303 9.22 -12.72 -3.25
C VAL A 303 9.02 -12.08 -1.89
N CYS A 304 7.83 -11.57 -1.64
CA CYS A 304 7.37 -11.13 -0.32
C CYS A 304 6.29 -12.07 0.17
N THR A 305 6.65 -12.98 1.06
CA THR A 305 5.72 -13.92 1.68
C THR A 305 4.83 -13.23 2.71
N ASN A 306 3.78 -13.90 3.18
CA ASN A 306 3.01 -13.42 4.33
C ASN A 306 3.87 -13.29 5.61
N ASP A 307 4.90 -14.13 5.79
CA ASP A 307 5.83 -14.00 6.91
C ASP A 307 6.70 -12.75 6.79
N ASP A 308 7.11 -12.38 5.58
CA ASP A 308 7.83 -11.12 5.33
C ASP A 308 6.98 -9.90 5.64
N LEU A 309 5.66 -9.95 5.41
CA LEU A 309 4.74 -8.91 5.84
C LEU A 309 4.72 -8.75 7.37
N ILE A 310 4.69 -9.87 8.09
CA ILE A 310 4.72 -9.90 9.57
C ILE A 310 6.06 -9.40 10.10
N ARG A 311 7.20 -9.82 9.52
CA ARG A 311 8.55 -9.30 9.85
C ARG A 311 8.65 -7.79 9.71
N ASN A 312 7.90 -7.26 8.75
CA ASN A 312 7.84 -5.84 8.45
C ASN A 312 6.64 -5.15 9.08
N ALA A 313 5.93 -5.78 10.01
CA ALA A 313 4.72 -5.24 10.60
C ALA A 313 4.95 -3.82 11.13
N ALA A 314 4.09 -2.91 10.70
CA ALA A 314 4.07 -1.57 11.26
C ALA A 314 3.58 -1.63 12.71
N TYR A 315 3.87 -0.62 13.51
CA TYR A 315 3.43 -0.52 14.91
C TYR A 315 1.90 -0.40 15.09
N CYS A 316 1.10 -0.44 14.02
CA CYS A 316 -0.36 -0.49 14.03
C CYS A 316 -0.91 -1.74 13.35
N TRP A 317 -0.06 -2.75 13.18
CA TRP A 317 -0.42 -3.99 12.54
C TRP A 317 -1.26 -4.86 13.48
N SER A 318 -2.47 -5.19 13.03
CA SER A 318 -3.31 -6.19 13.69
C SER A 318 -2.62 -7.57 13.59
N PRO A 319 -2.59 -8.38 14.66
CA PRO A 319 -1.77 -9.59 14.79
C PRO A 319 -2.31 -10.78 13.95
N MET A 320 -2.55 -10.55 12.66
CA MET A 320 -2.95 -11.59 11.74
C MET A 320 -1.76 -12.49 11.41
N THR A 321 -1.98 -13.78 11.50
CA THR A 321 -1.06 -14.83 11.05
C THR A 321 -1.03 -14.94 9.53
N ALA A 322 0.02 -15.55 8.99
CA ALA A 322 0.13 -15.83 7.57
C ALA A 322 -1.05 -16.67 7.04
N GLU A 323 -1.57 -17.57 7.88
CA GLU A 323 -2.76 -18.38 7.62
C GLU A 323 -4.01 -17.53 7.43
N GLU A 324 -4.27 -16.59 8.35
CA GLU A 324 -5.46 -15.73 8.28
C GLU A 324 -5.41 -14.79 7.07
N ILE A 325 -4.20 -14.31 6.70
CA ILE A 325 -4.01 -13.54 5.47
C ILE A 325 -4.36 -14.39 4.26
N ARG A 326 -3.84 -15.62 4.18
CA ARG A 326 -4.14 -16.56 3.09
C ARG A 326 -5.63 -16.86 2.99
N GLN A 327 -6.29 -17.21 4.08
CA GLN A 327 -7.72 -17.51 4.09
C GLN A 327 -8.58 -16.32 3.65
N LYS A 328 -8.22 -15.11 4.08
CA LYS A 328 -8.97 -13.89 3.78
C LYS A 328 -8.76 -13.37 2.35
N THR A 329 -7.58 -13.57 1.79
CA THR A 329 -7.18 -12.96 0.51
C THR A 329 -6.98 -13.93 -0.65
N GLY A 330 -6.63 -15.18 -0.34
CA GLY A 330 -6.10 -16.16 -1.28
C GLY A 330 -4.64 -15.89 -1.67
N ILE A 331 -3.93 -14.98 -0.98
CA ILE A 331 -2.56 -14.58 -1.31
C ILE A 331 -1.59 -15.22 -0.31
N GLU A 332 -0.60 -15.94 -0.83
CA GLU A 332 0.49 -16.55 -0.06
C GLU A 332 1.75 -15.68 -0.13
N GLU A 333 2.02 -15.16 -1.32
CA GLU A 333 3.18 -14.32 -1.62
C GLU A 333 2.84 -13.25 -2.66
N ARG A 334 3.65 -12.19 -2.67
CA ARG A 334 3.60 -11.07 -3.63
C ARG A 334 4.93 -10.98 -4.33
N ARG A 335 4.92 -10.52 -5.58
CA ARG A 335 6.13 -10.25 -6.34
C ARG A 335 6.43 -8.75 -6.27
N TYR A 336 7.63 -8.37 -5.85
CA TYR A 336 8.11 -6.98 -5.83
C TYR A 336 9.35 -6.82 -6.68
N THR A 337 9.58 -5.59 -7.14
CA THR A 337 10.71 -5.24 -8.01
C THR A 337 11.52 -4.10 -7.43
N GLU A 338 12.84 -4.23 -7.44
CA GLU A 338 13.77 -3.14 -7.17
C GLU A 338 13.82 -2.17 -8.36
N LEU A 339 13.52 -2.66 -9.58
CA LEU A 339 13.47 -1.84 -10.79
C LEU A 339 12.29 -0.86 -10.78
N ASP A 340 12.45 0.28 -11.47
CA ASP A 340 11.38 1.25 -11.66
C ASP A 340 10.28 0.76 -12.61
N LEU A 341 9.09 1.37 -12.50
CA LEU A 341 7.92 1.03 -13.31
C LEU A 341 8.21 1.12 -14.83
N ASP A 342 8.93 2.14 -15.25
CA ASP A 342 9.32 2.35 -16.65
C ASP A 342 10.25 1.24 -17.15
N HIS A 343 11.17 0.76 -16.31
CA HIS A 343 12.06 -0.34 -16.64
C HIS A 343 11.33 -1.69 -16.77
N ILE A 344 10.47 -2.07 -15.81
CA ILE A 344 9.73 -3.34 -15.92
C ILE A 344 8.78 -3.34 -17.12
N ALA A 345 8.18 -2.19 -17.45
CA ALA A 345 7.36 -2.00 -18.63
C ALA A 345 8.16 -2.17 -19.93
N LEU A 346 9.38 -1.62 -19.97
CA LEU A 346 10.30 -1.78 -21.10
C LEU A 346 10.73 -3.23 -21.31
N LEU A 347 11.01 -3.98 -20.23
CA LEU A 347 11.37 -5.39 -20.31
C LEU A 347 10.21 -6.23 -20.89
N ALA A 348 8.99 -6.03 -20.37
CA ALA A 348 7.81 -6.70 -20.91
C ALA A 348 7.57 -6.33 -22.39
N ALA A 349 7.67 -5.04 -22.74
CA ALA A 349 7.49 -4.58 -24.12
C ALA A 349 8.51 -5.17 -25.09
N ARG A 350 9.81 -5.18 -24.73
CA ARG A 350 10.86 -5.78 -25.55
C ARG A 350 10.63 -7.26 -25.77
N ALA A 351 10.24 -7.99 -24.72
CA ALA A 351 9.93 -9.41 -24.81
C ALA A 351 8.73 -9.67 -25.72
N ALA A 352 7.67 -8.86 -25.64
CA ALA A 352 6.48 -8.99 -26.48
C ALA A 352 6.79 -8.69 -27.97
N LEU A 353 7.58 -7.65 -28.26
CA LEU A 353 8.00 -7.33 -29.63
C LEU A 353 8.89 -8.42 -30.22
N ALA A 354 9.84 -8.94 -29.43
CA ALA A 354 10.70 -10.04 -29.85
C ALA A 354 9.88 -11.31 -30.15
N LYS A 355 8.90 -11.62 -29.30
CA LYS A 355 7.98 -12.74 -29.47
C LYS A 355 7.11 -12.60 -30.73
N ALA A 356 6.61 -11.39 -30.98
CA ALA A 356 5.83 -11.10 -32.19
C ALA A 356 6.69 -11.05 -33.47
N GLY A 357 8.03 -10.98 -33.34
CA GLY A 357 8.94 -10.78 -34.47
C GLY A 357 8.78 -9.41 -35.14
N ARG A 358 8.24 -8.42 -34.42
CA ARG A 358 7.95 -7.08 -34.95
C ARG A 358 9.13 -6.14 -34.72
N ARG A 359 9.49 -5.38 -35.74
CA ARG A 359 10.52 -4.34 -35.63
C ARG A 359 9.91 -3.03 -35.12
N PRO A 360 10.73 -2.18 -34.47
CA PRO A 360 10.26 -0.89 -33.95
C PRO A 360 9.53 -0.06 -35.01
N GLU A 361 10.06 0.03 -36.23
CA GLU A 361 9.47 0.83 -37.28
C GLU A 361 8.05 0.41 -37.66
N GLU A 362 7.60 -0.82 -37.36
CA GLU A 362 6.27 -1.36 -37.68
C GLU A 362 5.18 -0.91 -36.70
N ILE A 363 5.54 -0.53 -35.48
CA ILE A 363 4.58 -0.21 -34.43
C ILE A 363 3.91 1.14 -34.71
N GLY A 364 2.58 1.13 -34.68
CA GLY A 364 1.76 2.30 -34.94
C GLY A 364 1.51 3.17 -33.70
N ALA A 365 1.25 2.53 -32.56
CA ALA A 365 0.91 3.21 -31.32
C ALA A 365 1.38 2.44 -30.09
N VAL A 366 1.54 3.17 -28.98
CA VAL A 366 1.83 2.63 -27.66
C VAL A 366 0.77 3.11 -26.67
N ILE A 367 0.10 2.17 -26.00
CA ILE A 367 -0.87 2.45 -24.95
C ILE A 367 -0.31 1.90 -23.65
N PHE A 368 -0.10 2.75 -22.66
CA PHE A 368 0.40 2.34 -21.34
C PHE A 368 -0.70 2.48 -20.29
N CYS A 369 -1.15 1.37 -19.72
CA CYS A 369 -2.19 1.30 -18.71
C CYS A 369 -1.57 1.13 -17.32
N SER A 370 -1.62 2.18 -16.50
CA SER A 370 -1.09 2.16 -15.13
C SER A 370 -1.78 3.20 -14.25
N CYS A 371 -1.90 2.91 -12.96
CA CYS A 371 -2.25 3.91 -11.96
C CYS A 371 -1.14 4.18 -10.95
N THR A 372 0.09 3.70 -11.16
CA THR A 372 1.22 3.85 -10.21
C THR A 372 2.37 4.71 -10.73
N SER A 373 2.21 5.34 -11.91
CA SER A 373 3.19 6.27 -12.47
C SER A 373 3.63 7.34 -11.47
N THR A 374 4.94 7.60 -11.46
CA THR A 374 5.58 8.64 -10.63
C THR A 374 5.72 9.97 -11.36
N LYS A 375 5.55 9.97 -12.69
CA LYS A 375 5.77 11.11 -13.57
C LYS A 375 4.43 11.49 -14.20
N MET A 376 4.08 12.78 -14.14
CA MET A 376 2.95 13.32 -14.91
C MET A 376 3.36 13.64 -16.35
N MET A 377 4.60 14.10 -16.54
CA MET A 377 5.21 14.32 -17.86
C MET A 377 6.72 14.04 -17.81
N PRO A 378 7.31 13.45 -18.87
CA PRO A 378 6.64 12.91 -20.07
C PRO A 378 5.80 11.66 -19.74
N SER A 379 4.88 11.28 -20.64
CA SER A 379 4.12 10.04 -20.49
C SER A 379 5.03 8.81 -20.62
N LEU A 380 4.73 7.75 -19.88
CA LEU A 380 5.48 6.49 -19.94
C LEU A 380 5.38 5.85 -21.33
N ALA A 381 4.23 5.91 -21.99
CA ALA A 381 4.07 5.44 -23.36
C ALA A 381 5.03 6.13 -24.32
N THR A 382 5.19 7.46 -24.23
CA THR A 382 6.12 8.21 -25.08
C THR A 382 7.58 7.90 -24.72
N TRP A 383 7.87 7.75 -23.43
CA TRP A 383 9.19 7.31 -22.98
C TRP A 383 9.54 5.92 -23.52
N LEU A 384 8.60 4.96 -23.46
CA LEU A 384 8.75 3.62 -24.03
C LEU A 384 8.99 3.69 -25.54
N SER A 385 8.23 4.51 -26.26
CA SER A 385 8.46 4.73 -27.70
C SER A 385 9.90 5.15 -27.99
N GLY A 386 10.44 6.11 -27.24
CA GLY A 386 11.85 6.51 -27.36
C GLY A 386 12.83 5.38 -27.03
N GLN A 387 12.61 4.64 -25.94
CA GLN A 387 13.48 3.55 -25.48
C GLN A 387 13.44 2.30 -26.38
N LEU A 388 12.36 2.12 -27.13
CA LEU A 388 12.18 1.03 -28.10
C LEU A 388 12.68 1.43 -29.50
N GLY A 389 13.11 2.68 -29.69
CA GLY A 389 13.56 3.18 -31.00
C GLY A 389 12.41 3.49 -31.97
N LEU A 390 11.19 3.68 -31.46
CA LEU A 390 10.04 4.11 -32.26
C LEU A 390 10.22 5.58 -32.64
N TYR A 391 10.75 5.86 -33.83
CA TYR A 391 10.99 7.23 -34.28
C TYR A 391 9.69 8.04 -34.40
N GLN A 392 8.62 7.40 -34.88
CA GLN A 392 7.31 8.03 -34.99
C GLN A 392 6.20 7.00 -34.77
N THR A 393 5.38 7.24 -33.74
CA THR A 393 4.08 6.60 -33.54
C THR A 393 2.98 7.58 -33.85
N HIS A 394 1.83 7.13 -34.32
CA HIS A 394 0.65 7.97 -34.49
C HIS A 394 0.08 8.42 -33.13
N ALA A 395 0.12 7.54 -32.11
CA ALA A 395 -0.29 7.87 -30.75
C ALA A 395 0.55 7.12 -29.71
N SER A 396 1.01 7.83 -28.69
CA SER A 396 1.63 7.26 -27.48
C SER A 396 0.98 7.88 -26.25
N VAL A 397 0.14 7.13 -25.54
CA VAL A 397 -0.70 7.67 -24.45
C VAL A 397 -0.70 6.78 -23.22
N ASP A 398 -0.73 7.44 -22.06
CA ASP A 398 -0.95 6.78 -20.77
C ASP A 398 -2.44 6.80 -20.44
N MET A 399 -2.93 5.71 -19.87
CA MET A 399 -4.32 5.54 -19.50
C MET A 399 -4.44 5.10 -18.04
N VAL A 400 -5.18 5.89 -17.27
CA VAL A 400 -5.50 5.60 -15.88
C VAL A 400 -6.90 5.01 -15.79
N ALA A 401 -6.99 3.68 -15.87
CA ALA A 401 -8.21 2.90 -15.65
C ALA A 401 -8.02 1.84 -14.55
N ALA A 402 -7.03 2.05 -13.66
CA ALA A 402 -6.68 1.18 -12.55
C ALA A 402 -6.73 -0.32 -12.94
N CYS A 403 -7.41 -1.14 -12.13
CA CYS A 403 -7.52 -2.58 -12.33
C CYS A 403 -8.32 -2.99 -13.58
N ALA A 404 -9.05 -2.07 -14.23
CA ALA A 404 -9.71 -2.31 -15.51
C ALA A 404 -8.81 -1.93 -16.72
N GLY A 405 -7.51 -1.74 -16.47
CA GLY A 405 -6.55 -1.30 -17.48
C GLY A 405 -6.51 -2.17 -18.74
N LEU A 406 -6.49 -3.51 -18.63
CA LEU A 406 -6.46 -4.39 -19.80
C LEU A 406 -7.69 -4.22 -20.71
N PRO A 407 -8.95 -4.35 -20.22
CA PRO A 407 -10.13 -4.13 -21.06
C PRO A 407 -10.15 -2.75 -21.73
N TYR A 408 -9.74 -1.71 -21.01
CA TYR A 408 -9.66 -0.36 -21.55
C TYR A 408 -8.56 -0.22 -22.61
N GLY A 409 -7.36 -0.74 -22.33
CA GLY A 409 -6.23 -0.71 -23.25
C GLY A 409 -6.49 -1.49 -24.54
N LEU A 410 -7.15 -2.65 -24.46
CA LEU A 410 -7.58 -3.41 -25.63
C LEU A 410 -8.74 -2.75 -26.37
N ALA A 411 -9.73 -2.22 -25.64
CA ALA A 411 -10.83 -1.47 -26.27
C ALA A 411 -10.29 -0.29 -27.07
N GLU A 412 -9.32 0.45 -26.52
CA GLU A 412 -8.63 1.50 -27.24
C GLU A 412 -7.71 0.94 -28.32
N ALA A 413 -6.95 -0.15 -28.15
CA ALA A 413 -6.18 -0.70 -29.27
C ALA A 413 -7.06 -1.07 -30.48
N VAL A 414 -8.29 -1.55 -30.24
CA VAL A 414 -9.28 -1.89 -31.27
C VAL A 414 -9.98 -0.64 -31.83
N ARG A 415 -10.37 0.32 -30.97
CA ARG A 415 -11.07 1.57 -31.35
C ARG A 415 -10.15 2.61 -31.94
N VAL A 416 -8.95 2.73 -31.38
CA VAL A 416 -7.96 3.72 -31.76
C VAL A 416 -7.85 3.58 -33.25
N ARG A 417 -7.88 4.74 -33.87
CA ARG A 417 -7.60 4.98 -35.28
C ARG A 417 -6.39 4.18 -35.80
N GLN A 418 -5.57 3.57 -34.94
CA GLN A 418 -4.43 2.77 -35.31
C GLN A 418 -4.76 1.50 -36.08
N LEU A 419 -5.66 0.63 -35.60
CA LEU A 419 -5.99 -0.58 -36.35
C LEU A 419 -6.92 -0.27 -37.52
N GLN A 420 -7.84 0.69 -37.37
CA GLN A 420 -8.84 0.98 -38.41
C GLN A 420 -8.42 2.07 -39.42
N GLU A 421 -7.56 3.02 -39.07
CA GLU A 421 -7.05 4.09 -39.96
C GLU A 421 -5.56 3.94 -40.31
N VAL A 422 -4.71 3.46 -39.40
CA VAL A 422 -3.25 3.33 -39.64
C VAL A 422 -2.85 1.91 -40.05
N GLU A 423 -3.70 0.92 -39.78
CA GLU A 423 -3.49 -0.51 -40.06
C GLU A 423 -2.12 -1.06 -39.59
N ARG A 424 -1.66 -0.61 -38.42
CA ARG A 424 -0.37 -1.02 -37.83
C ARG A 424 -0.51 -1.63 -36.44
N PRO A 425 0.38 -2.55 -36.04
CA PRO A 425 0.39 -3.12 -34.70
C PRO A 425 0.44 -2.06 -33.59
N VAL A 426 -0.34 -2.30 -32.54
CA VAL A 426 -0.40 -1.49 -31.33
C VAL A 426 0.27 -2.26 -30.20
N LEU A 427 1.17 -1.59 -29.47
CA LEU A 427 1.75 -2.12 -28.25
C LEU A 427 0.90 -1.67 -27.06
N VAL A 428 0.22 -2.61 -26.40
CA VAL A 428 -0.54 -2.35 -25.16
C VAL A 428 0.25 -2.87 -23.99
N VAL A 429 0.68 -1.98 -23.09
CA VAL A 429 1.48 -2.33 -21.92
C VAL A 429 0.68 -2.02 -20.67
N CYS A 430 0.45 -3.01 -19.83
CA CYS A 430 -0.13 -2.86 -18.50
C CYS A 430 0.99 -3.02 -17.47
N GLY A 431 1.19 -2.08 -16.55
CA GLY A 431 2.28 -2.18 -15.58
C GLY A 431 2.00 -1.44 -14.29
N GLU A 432 2.39 -2.04 -13.17
CA GLU A 432 2.14 -1.50 -11.84
C GLU A 432 3.31 -1.77 -10.88
N LYS A 433 3.63 -0.77 -10.06
CA LYS A 433 4.59 -0.86 -8.95
C LYS A 433 3.94 -0.30 -7.67
N PHE A 434 3.18 -1.14 -6.97
CA PHE A 434 2.50 -0.76 -5.74
C PHE A 434 3.39 -0.84 -4.51
N SER A 435 4.49 -1.59 -4.55
CA SER A 435 5.45 -1.66 -3.44
C SER A 435 5.90 -0.28 -2.94
N ASP A 436 6.00 0.72 -3.84
CA ASP A 436 6.34 2.11 -3.51
C ASP A 436 5.19 2.94 -2.90
N LYS A 437 3.95 2.44 -3.04
CA LYS A 437 2.69 3.13 -2.71
C LYS A 437 2.00 2.56 -1.49
N ILE A 438 2.37 1.33 -1.10
CA ILE A 438 1.90 0.69 0.11
C ILE A 438 2.54 1.40 1.31
N GLY A 439 1.69 1.86 2.23
CA GLY A 439 2.14 2.38 3.53
C GLY A 439 1.84 1.40 4.67
N THR A 440 1.66 1.98 5.85
CA THR A 440 1.27 1.26 7.07
C THR A 440 -0.21 0.85 7.09
N VAL A 441 -0.99 1.29 6.10
CA VAL A 441 -2.44 1.06 6.02
C VAL A 441 -2.76 -0.43 5.87
N ARG A 442 -3.48 -0.96 6.86
CA ARG A 442 -3.80 -2.39 6.99
C ARG A 442 -4.48 -3.00 5.75
N THR A 443 -5.47 -2.32 5.15
CA THR A 443 -6.33 -2.94 4.14
C THR A 443 -5.61 -3.20 2.81
N SER A 444 -4.64 -2.37 2.44
CA SER A 444 -3.93 -2.44 1.16
C SER A 444 -2.65 -3.26 1.22
N ARG A 445 -1.97 -3.26 2.36
CA ARG A 445 -0.62 -3.84 2.51
C ARG A 445 -0.51 -5.34 2.23
N MET A 446 -1.59 -6.08 2.43
CA MET A 446 -1.63 -7.54 2.20
C MET A 446 -2.08 -7.91 0.78
N ILE A 447 -2.31 -6.95 -0.12
CA ILE A 447 -2.99 -7.24 -1.39
C ILE A 447 -2.07 -7.06 -2.60
N PHE A 448 -1.38 -5.93 -2.69
CA PHE A 448 -0.74 -5.55 -3.94
C PHE A 448 0.62 -6.22 -4.19
N GLY A 449 0.92 -6.41 -5.47
CA GLY A 449 2.20 -6.84 -6.02
C GLY A 449 2.62 -5.92 -7.16
N ASP A 450 3.81 -6.16 -7.68
CA ASP A 450 4.41 -5.44 -8.80
C ASP A 450 4.55 -6.36 -10.02
N GLY A 451 4.32 -5.80 -11.20
CA GLY A 451 4.49 -6.52 -12.45
C GLY A 451 4.09 -5.70 -13.66
N ALA A 452 4.51 -6.18 -14.83
CA ALA A 452 4.13 -5.62 -16.11
C ALA A 452 3.83 -6.72 -17.12
N ALA A 453 2.96 -6.42 -18.06
CA ALA A 453 2.63 -7.27 -19.19
C ALA A 453 2.47 -6.41 -20.45
N ALA A 454 2.93 -6.93 -21.58
CA ALA A 454 2.81 -6.26 -22.86
C ALA A 454 2.17 -7.19 -23.88
N LEU A 455 1.22 -6.65 -24.64
CA LEU A 455 0.54 -7.30 -25.74
C LEU A 455 0.86 -6.56 -27.04
N VAL A 456 1.15 -7.32 -28.09
CA VAL A 456 1.23 -6.78 -29.46
C VAL A 456 -0.08 -7.13 -30.16
N VAL A 457 -0.86 -6.12 -30.52
CA VAL A 457 -2.16 -6.29 -31.20
C VAL A 457 -2.04 -5.77 -32.62
N GLY A 458 -2.01 -6.68 -33.59
CA GLY A 458 -1.87 -6.38 -35.01
C GLY A 458 -3.18 -6.52 -35.80
N PRO A 459 -3.21 -6.07 -37.06
CA PRO A 459 -4.27 -6.41 -37.98
C PRO A 459 -4.21 -7.90 -38.33
N ALA A 460 -5.35 -8.59 -38.22
CA ALA A 460 -5.46 -9.98 -38.63
C ALA A 460 -5.43 -10.11 -40.16
N PRO A 461 -4.91 -11.21 -40.72
CA PRO A 461 -4.97 -11.46 -42.16
C PRO A 461 -6.39 -11.38 -42.71
N ALA A 462 -6.56 -10.94 -43.95
CA ALA A 462 -7.86 -10.82 -44.60
C ALA A 462 -8.65 -12.14 -44.52
N GLY A 463 -9.92 -12.05 -44.10
CA GLY A 463 -10.82 -13.21 -43.97
C GLY A 463 -10.66 -14.04 -42.68
N THR A 464 -9.73 -13.68 -41.78
CA THR A 464 -9.58 -14.37 -40.49
C THR A 464 -10.51 -13.77 -39.42
N PRO A 465 -11.02 -14.59 -38.47
CA PRO A 465 -11.81 -14.08 -37.35
C PRO A 465 -10.94 -13.23 -36.41
N PRO A 466 -11.54 -12.28 -35.66
CA PRO A 466 -10.80 -11.50 -34.69
C PRO A 466 -10.47 -12.32 -33.44
N ASP A 467 -9.33 -12.01 -32.82
CA ASP A 467 -8.97 -12.57 -31.50
C ASP A 467 -9.69 -11.82 -30.38
N VAL A 468 -10.01 -10.53 -30.55
CA VAL A 468 -10.92 -9.80 -29.65
C VAL A 468 -12.32 -9.87 -30.25
N GLU A 469 -13.19 -10.71 -29.69
CA GLU A 469 -14.55 -10.93 -30.25
C GLU A 469 -15.54 -9.88 -29.75
N VAL A 470 -15.54 -9.64 -28.44
CA VAL A 470 -16.45 -8.69 -27.77
C VAL A 470 -15.69 -7.94 -26.70
N TYR A 471 -15.96 -6.66 -26.55
CA TYR A 471 -15.49 -5.90 -25.39
C TYR A 471 -16.55 -4.92 -24.90
N GLN A 472 -16.45 -4.54 -23.63
CA GLN A 472 -17.22 -3.44 -23.06
C GLN A 472 -16.42 -2.74 -21.97
N THR A 473 -16.62 -1.42 -21.84
CA THR A 473 -15.99 -0.58 -20.83
C THR A 473 -17.06 0.29 -20.16
N TYR A 474 -16.99 0.42 -18.84
CA TYR A 474 -17.89 1.21 -18.01
C TYR A 474 -17.08 2.09 -17.06
N ALA A 475 -17.57 3.30 -16.83
CA ALA A 475 -17.04 4.19 -15.82
C ALA A 475 -18.19 4.72 -14.96
N SER A 476 -17.85 5.12 -13.74
CA SER A 476 -18.75 5.70 -12.75
C SER A 476 -19.74 4.71 -12.11
N GLY A 477 -20.53 5.24 -11.18
CA GLY A 477 -21.47 4.52 -10.34
C GLY A 477 -21.88 5.36 -9.12
N PRO A 478 -22.45 4.72 -8.09
CA PRO A 478 -22.59 5.33 -6.77
C PRO A 478 -21.27 5.92 -6.28
N MET A 479 -21.31 7.11 -5.67
CA MET A 479 -20.08 7.75 -5.17
C MET A 479 -19.35 6.92 -4.12
N SER A 480 -20.06 6.10 -3.35
CA SER A 480 -19.45 5.12 -2.44
C SER A 480 -18.57 4.11 -3.15
N GLU A 481 -18.92 3.73 -4.39
CA GLU A 481 -18.10 2.83 -5.21
C GLU A 481 -16.97 3.60 -5.90
N VAL A 482 -17.22 4.85 -6.33
CA VAL A 482 -16.22 5.73 -6.96
C VAL A 482 -15.02 5.96 -6.04
N ASP A 483 -15.28 6.32 -4.79
CA ASP A 483 -14.27 6.58 -3.76
C ASP A 483 -13.88 5.32 -2.96
N SER A 484 -14.21 4.12 -3.47
CA SER A 484 -13.92 2.85 -2.77
C SER A 484 -12.43 2.49 -2.74
N ILE A 485 -11.65 3.05 -3.66
CA ILE A 485 -10.18 2.94 -3.69
C ILE A 485 -9.63 4.31 -4.04
N VAL A 486 -8.84 4.90 -3.14
CA VAL A 486 -8.34 6.27 -3.28
C VAL A 486 -6.83 6.28 -3.17
N TRP A 487 -6.18 6.90 -4.16
CA TRP A 487 -4.75 7.16 -4.16
C TRP A 487 -4.41 8.36 -5.08
N PRO A 488 -3.60 9.34 -4.63
CA PRO A 488 -3.16 9.54 -3.25
C PRO A 488 -4.35 9.91 -2.34
N ASN A 489 -4.34 9.42 -1.10
CA ASN A 489 -5.35 9.77 -0.10
C ASN A 489 -4.73 10.61 1.03
N PRO A 490 -4.95 11.94 1.07
CA PRO A 490 -4.39 12.82 2.11
C PRO A 490 -4.82 12.47 3.53
N GLU A 491 -5.98 11.83 3.68
CA GLU A 491 -6.41 11.34 4.99
C GLU A 491 -5.52 10.17 5.45
N PHE A 492 -4.88 9.45 4.52
CA PHE A 492 -4.07 8.26 4.74
C PHE A 492 -2.59 8.48 4.44
N ASP A 493 -2.07 9.69 4.69
CA ASP A 493 -0.65 10.02 4.42
C ASP A 493 -0.28 9.70 2.96
N ASN A 494 -1.21 10.00 2.05
CA ASN A 494 -1.15 9.72 0.62
C ASN A 494 -0.98 8.24 0.25
N ASN A 495 -1.11 7.30 1.21
CA ASN A 495 -1.05 5.87 0.94
C ASN A 495 -2.31 5.39 0.23
N ILE A 496 -2.17 4.33 -0.57
CA ILE A 496 -3.31 3.71 -1.22
C ILE A 496 -4.26 3.13 -0.16
N THR A 497 -5.53 3.51 -0.27
CA THR A 497 -6.59 3.14 0.66
C THR A 497 -7.67 2.36 -0.05
N VAL A 498 -8.05 1.22 0.54
CA VAL A 498 -9.09 0.33 0.02
C VAL A 498 -10.21 0.19 1.04
N TYR A 499 -11.41 0.60 0.67
CA TYR A 499 -12.64 0.47 1.46
C TYR A 499 -13.36 -0.83 1.07
N GLY A 500 -13.08 -1.89 1.82
CA GLY A 500 -13.45 -3.27 1.46
C GLY A 500 -14.94 -3.52 1.19
N PRO A 501 -15.88 -3.04 2.03
CA PRO A 501 -17.32 -3.22 1.77
C PRO A 501 -17.79 -2.59 0.46
N GLU A 502 -17.34 -1.37 0.17
CA GLU A 502 -17.66 -0.60 -1.02
C GLU A 502 -17.06 -1.26 -2.27
N VAL A 503 -15.80 -1.72 -2.19
CA VAL A 503 -15.17 -2.51 -3.26
C VAL A 503 -15.97 -3.79 -3.53
N ARG A 504 -16.43 -4.51 -2.50
CA ARG A 504 -17.23 -5.73 -2.68
C ARG A 504 -18.56 -5.43 -3.39
N ALA A 505 -19.21 -4.31 -3.07
CA ALA A 505 -20.43 -3.87 -3.74
C ALA A 505 -20.18 -3.55 -5.22
N LEU A 506 -19.09 -2.83 -5.49
CA LEU A 506 -18.60 -2.52 -6.84
C LEU A 506 -18.38 -3.78 -7.68
N VAL A 507 -17.57 -4.74 -7.17
CA VAL A 507 -17.27 -6.00 -7.89
C VAL A 507 -18.56 -6.78 -8.17
N LYS A 508 -19.46 -6.87 -7.19
CA LYS A 508 -20.74 -7.55 -7.35
C LYS A 508 -21.57 -6.93 -8.47
N ARG A 509 -21.70 -5.60 -8.50
CA ARG A 509 -22.49 -4.89 -9.51
C ARG A 509 -21.94 -5.13 -10.92
N TYR A 510 -20.64 -4.90 -11.13
CA TYR A 510 -20.04 -5.06 -12.44
C TYR A 510 -20.04 -6.51 -12.91
N LEU A 511 -19.71 -7.48 -12.06
CA LEU A 511 -19.72 -8.89 -12.46
C LEU A 511 -21.12 -9.35 -12.89
N THR A 512 -22.17 -8.98 -12.14
CA THR A 512 -23.55 -9.29 -12.52
C THR A 512 -23.90 -8.66 -13.87
N GLN A 513 -23.60 -7.37 -14.05
CA GLN A 513 -23.88 -6.66 -15.30
C GLN A 513 -23.17 -7.31 -16.50
N MET A 514 -21.88 -7.63 -16.38
CA MET A 514 -21.11 -8.25 -17.46
C MET A 514 -21.68 -9.62 -17.84
N LEU A 515 -22.07 -10.42 -16.84
CA LEU A 515 -22.65 -11.75 -17.09
C LEU A 515 -24.03 -11.67 -17.73
N GLU A 516 -24.86 -10.71 -17.35
CA GLU A 516 -26.14 -10.44 -18.02
C GLU A 516 -25.91 -10.03 -19.49
N GLU A 517 -24.93 -9.18 -19.76
CA GLU A 517 -24.56 -8.78 -21.12
C GLU A 517 -24.08 -9.98 -21.97
N LEU A 518 -23.25 -10.87 -21.41
CA LEU A 518 -22.83 -12.09 -22.10
C LEU A 518 -24.00 -13.07 -22.34
N ARG A 519 -24.95 -13.18 -21.41
CA ARG A 519 -26.17 -14.00 -21.59
C ARG A 519 -27.10 -13.44 -22.67
N ALA A 520 -27.10 -12.13 -22.87
CA ALA A 520 -27.90 -11.49 -23.91
C ALA A 520 -27.28 -11.63 -25.32
N GLN A 521 -25.98 -11.93 -25.41
CA GLN A 521 -25.31 -12.14 -26.70
C GLN A 521 -25.54 -13.58 -27.21
N PRO A 522 -25.76 -13.76 -28.52
CA PRO A 522 -25.93 -15.09 -29.11
C PRO A 522 -24.62 -15.88 -29.07
N ASN A 523 -24.73 -17.21 -29.10
CA ASN A 523 -23.58 -18.08 -29.23
C ASN A 523 -22.83 -17.79 -30.54
N PRO A 524 -21.51 -17.49 -30.50
CA PRO A 524 -20.73 -17.15 -31.68
C PRO A 524 -20.58 -18.31 -32.67
N GLY A 525 -20.84 -19.55 -32.25
CA GLY A 525 -20.87 -20.73 -33.12
C GLY A 525 -22.17 -20.90 -33.92
N GLY A 526 -23.17 -20.03 -33.73
CA GLY A 526 -24.47 -20.11 -34.43
C GLY A 526 -25.41 -21.22 -33.93
N GLY A 527 -25.02 -21.96 -32.88
CA GLY A 527 -25.84 -22.97 -32.21
C GLY A 527 -26.75 -22.39 -31.12
N PRO A 528 -27.52 -23.23 -30.41
CA PRO A 528 -28.30 -22.80 -29.26
C PRO A 528 -27.42 -22.28 -28.12
N GLY A 529 -28.00 -21.45 -27.25
CA GLY A 529 -27.31 -20.86 -26.10
C GLY A 529 -26.76 -19.46 -26.34
N THR A 530 -25.95 -19.01 -25.40
CA THR A 530 -25.46 -17.64 -25.29
C THR A 530 -23.95 -17.57 -25.47
N LEU A 531 -23.40 -16.36 -25.57
CA LEU A 531 -21.95 -16.16 -25.55
C LEU A 531 -21.33 -16.67 -24.24
N LEU A 532 -22.03 -16.53 -23.11
CA LEU A 532 -21.57 -17.03 -21.81
C LEU A 532 -21.36 -18.56 -21.83
N ASP A 533 -22.25 -19.30 -22.49
CA ASP A 533 -22.17 -20.76 -22.58
C ASP A 533 -20.95 -21.22 -23.40
N ALA A 534 -20.49 -20.36 -24.32
CA ALA A 534 -19.35 -20.62 -25.20
C ALA A 534 -17.99 -20.22 -24.60
N ILE A 535 -17.96 -19.67 -23.38
CA ILE A 535 -16.73 -19.34 -22.65
C ILE A 535 -16.10 -20.61 -22.07
N ASP A 536 -14.86 -20.89 -22.47
CA ASP A 536 -14.05 -22.00 -21.95
C ASP A 536 -13.42 -21.65 -20.59
N LEU A 537 -12.91 -20.43 -20.43
CA LEU A 537 -12.16 -19.98 -19.24
C LEU A 537 -12.50 -18.54 -18.86
N VAL A 538 -12.55 -18.27 -17.57
CA VAL A 538 -12.71 -16.92 -17.01
C VAL A 538 -11.45 -16.53 -16.25
N VAL A 539 -10.80 -15.46 -16.69
CA VAL A 539 -9.61 -14.89 -16.02
C VAL A 539 -9.96 -13.49 -15.51
N PRO A 540 -10.51 -13.39 -14.28
CA PRO A 540 -10.91 -12.11 -13.73
C PRO A 540 -9.70 -11.30 -13.28
N HIS A 541 -9.92 -10.01 -13.01
CA HIS A 541 -8.97 -9.21 -12.25
C HIS A 541 -8.63 -9.90 -10.92
N GLN A 542 -7.33 -9.99 -10.64
CA GLN A 542 -6.77 -10.69 -9.47
C GLN A 542 -6.79 -9.76 -8.25
N ALA A 543 -7.99 -9.45 -7.75
CA ALA A 543 -8.16 -8.56 -6.60
C ALA A 543 -8.00 -9.26 -5.25
N ASN A 544 -8.79 -10.32 -5.06
CA ASN A 544 -8.89 -11.14 -3.87
C ASN A 544 -9.65 -12.41 -4.28
N GLN A 545 -8.97 -13.56 -4.30
CA GLN A 545 -9.53 -14.81 -4.83
C GLN A 545 -10.80 -15.21 -4.08
N THR A 546 -10.76 -15.20 -2.74
CA THR A 546 -11.88 -15.59 -1.88
C THR A 546 -13.14 -14.76 -2.19
N MET A 547 -12.99 -13.44 -2.33
CA MET A 547 -14.10 -12.54 -2.66
C MET A 547 -14.65 -12.81 -4.06
N VAL A 548 -13.78 -12.88 -5.07
CA VAL A 548 -14.20 -13.04 -6.48
C VAL A 548 -14.87 -14.40 -6.70
N VAL A 549 -14.34 -15.48 -6.14
CA VAL A 549 -14.94 -16.82 -6.23
C VAL A 549 -16.35 -16.82 -5.63
N ASN A 550 -16.54 -16.21 -4.46
CA ASN A 550 -17.85 -16.17 -3.81
C ASN A 550 -18.87 -15.35 -4.61
N LEU A 551 -18.46 -14.21 -5.18
CA LEU A 551 -19.33 -13.38 -6.01
C LEU A 551 -19.64 -14.05 -7.36
N ALA A 552 -18.67 -14.72 -7.97
CA ALA A 552 -18.83 -15.46 -9.22
C ALA A 552 -19.81 -16.64 -9.05
N LYS A 553 -19.67 -17.42 -7.97
CA LYS A 553 -20.63 -18.47 -7.59
C LYS A 553 -22.05 -17.90 -7.45
N ALA A 554 -22.19 -16.78 -6.73
CA ALA A 554 -23.49 -16.14 -6.53
C ALA A 554 -24.10 -15.60 -7.83
N ALA A 555 -23.27 -15.27 -8.83
CA ALA A 555 -23.71 -14.82 -10.15
C ALA A 555 -23.92 -15.98 -11.16
N GLY A 556 -23.75 -17.23 -10.72
CA GLY A 556 -24.01 -18.44 -11.51
C GLY A 556 -22.83 -18.92 -12.37
N LEU A 557 -21.60 -18.48 -12.09
CA LEU A 557 -20.39 -19.02 -12.71
C LEU A 557 -19.89 -20.27 -11.96
N ALA A 558 -19.49 -21.28 -12.72
CA ALA A 558 -18.87 -22.48 -12.17
C ALA A 558 -17.43 -22.19 -11.73
N PRO A 559 -17.01 -22.53 -10.49
CA PRO A 559 -15.70 -22.17 -9.96
C PRO A 559 -14.51 -22.79 -10.70
N ASP A 560 -14.70 -23.96 -11.29
CA ASP A 560 -13.74 -24.71 -12.09
C ASP A 560 -13.37 -24.02 -13.41
N ARG A 561 -14.18 -23.04 -13.85
CA ARG A 561 -13.87 -22.19 -15.01
C ARG A 561 -13.06 -20.95 -14.66
N LEU A 562 -12.78 -20.69 -13.38
CA LEU A 562 -12.02 -19.51 -12.95
C LEU A 562 -10.55 -19.86 -12.79
N TYR A 563 -9.67 -19.03 -13.37
CA TYR A 563 -8.23 -19.12 -13.15
C TYR A 563 -7.73 -17.97 -12.28
N PHE A 564 -6.84 -18.29 -11.34
CA PHE A 564 -6.18 -17.32 -10.45
C PHE A 564 -4.72 -17.69 -10.26
N ASP A 565 -3.83 -16.69 -10.40
CA ASP A 565 -2.40 -16.74 -10.07
C ASP A 565 -2.07 -15.86 -8.85
N ILE A 566 -3.07 -15.13 -8.30
CA ILE A 566 -2.90 -14.15 -7.23
C ILE A 566 -2.19 -14.71 -5.98
N ALA A 567 -2.29 -16.02 -5.75
CA ALA A 567 -1.61 -16.71 -4.66
C ALA A 567 -0.10 -16.47 -4.67
N CYS A 568 0.50 -16.43 -5.87
CA CYS A 568 1.95 -16.37 -6.08
C CYS A 568 2.45 -15.01 -6.61
N VAL A 569 1.53 -14.12 -6.99
CA VAL A 569 1.83 -12.83 -7.64
C VAL A 569 1.36 -11.64 -6.81
N GLY A 570 0.25 -11.78 -6.08
CA GLY A 570 -0.49 -10.66 -5.51
C GLY A 570 -1.30 -9.89 -6.56
N ASN A 571 -1.91 -8.79 -6.14
CA ASN A 571 -2.70 -7.92 -7.02
C ASN A 571 -1.81 -6.90 -7.75
N THR A 572 -1.63 -7.09 -9.05
CA THR A 572 -0.86 -6.22 -9.95
C THR A 572 -1.74 -5.28 -10.79
N SER A 573 -2.92 -4.89 -10.28
CA SER A 573 -3.90 -3.99 -10.92
C SER A 573 -4.07 -4.25 -12.42
N SER A 574 -3.67 -3.31 -13.30
CA SER A 574 -3.87 -3.41 -14.75
C SER A 574 -3.17 -4.63 -15.36
N ALA A 575 -2.03 -5.04 -14.81
CA ALA A 575 -1.23 -6.16 -15.26
C ALA A 575 -1.77 -7.52 -14.77
N SER A 576 -2.75 -7.55 -13.87
CA SER A 576 -3.17 -8.80 -13.24
C SER A 576 -3.78 -9.81 -14.20
N ILE A 577 -4.68 -9.34 -15.08
CA ILE A 577 -5.34 -10.22 -16.05
C ILE A 577 -4.33 -10.77 -17.07
N PRO A 578 -3.49 -9.94 -17.74
CA PRO A 578 -2.55 -10.47 -18.71
C PRO A 578 -1.45 -11.34 -18.07
N ILE A 579 -1.03 -11.09 -16.83
CA ILE A 579 -0.10 -12.00 -16.12
C ILE A 579 -0.78 -13.35 -15.86
N ALA A 580 -2.02 -13.35 -15.36
CA ALA A 580 -2.77 -14.59 -15.14
C ALA A 580 -3.03 -15.37 -16.44
N ILE A 581 -3.32 -14.68 -17.56
CA ILE A 581 -3.45 -15.33 -18.88
C ILE A 581 -2.13 -16.01 -19.28
N HIS A 582 -1.00 -15.30 -19.13
CA HIS A 582 0.31 -15.85 -19.43
C HIS A 582 0.59 -17.10 -18.58
N ASP A 583 0.31 -17.04 -17.29
CA ASP A 583 0.53 -18.15 -16.36
C ASP A 583 -0.36 -19.35 -16.66
N ALA A 584 -1.64 -19.13 -16.99
CA ALA A 584 -2.54 -20.19 -17.41
C ALA A 584 -2.01 -20.96 -18.64
N VAL A 585 -1.35 -20.29 -19.57
CA VAL A 585 -0.68 -20.95 -20.70
C VAL A 585 0.56 -21.72 -20.23
N ARG A 586 1.43 -21.08 -19.43
CA ARG A 586 2.68 -21.68 -18.94
C ARG A 586 2.47 -22.90 -18.04
N GLU A 587 1.38 -22.92 -17.28
CA GLU A 587 0.98 -24.01 -16.39
C GLU A 587 0.21 -25.13 -17.12
N GLY A 588 -0.08 -24.97 -18.41
CA GLY A 588 -0.79 -25.96 -19.21
C GLY A 588 -2.30 -26.02 -18.94
N VAL A 589 -2.89 -24.98 -18.33
CA VAL A 589 -4.35 -24.82 -18.25
C VAL A 589 -4.90 -24.49 -19.65
N ILE A 590 -4.17 -23.69 -20.43
CA ILE A 590 -4.50 -23.36 -21.82
C ILE A 590 -3.50 -24.06 -22.75
N THR A 591 -3.92 -25.19 -23.34
CA THR A 591 -3.09 -26.01 -24.25
C THR A 591 -3.56 -25.99 -25.70
N ARG A 592 -4.71 -25.37 -25.96
CA ARG A 592 -5.33 -25.21 -27.27
C ARG A 592 -5.97 -23.83 -27.35
N PRO A 593 -6.40 -23.37 -28.54
CA PRO A 593 -7.23 -22.18 -28.64
C PRO A 593 -8.49 -22.29 -27.77
N VAL A 594 -8.74 -21.26 -26.97
CA VAL A 594 -9.88 -21.16 -26.03
C VAL A 594 -10.56 -19.81 -26.16
N ARG A 595 -11.86 -19.77 -25.82
CA ARG A 595 -12.58 -18.51 -25.62
C ARG A 595 -12.52 -18.11 -24.15
N LEU A 596 -11.87 -16.99 -23.90
CA LEU A 596 -11.57 -16.48 -22.58
C LEU A 596 -12.39 -15.23 -22.28
N PHE A 597 -13.03 -15.18 -21.11
CA PHE A 597 -13.69 -14.00 -20.59
C PHE A 597 -12.79 -13.34 -19.53
N ALA A 598 -12.41 -12.08 -19.74
CA ALA A 598 -11.50 -11.33 -18.87
C ALA A 598 -12.19 -10.10 -18.28
N PRO A 599 -12.94 -10.24 -17.16
CA PRO A 599 -13.57 -9.12 -16.48
C PRO A 599 -12.59 -8.37 -15.56
N GLY A 600 -12.49 -7.05 -15.75
CA GLY A 600 -11.73 -6.13 -14.90
C GLY A 600 -12.64 -5.12 -14.18
N PHE A 601 -12.28 -4.76 -12.95
CA PHE A 601 -13.01 -3.81 -12.10
C PHE A 601 -12.06 -3.16 -11.10
N GLY A 602 -12.17 -1.84 -10.88
CA GLY A 602 -11.23 -1.11 -10.03
C GLY A 602 -11.65 0.33 -9.70
N ALA A 603 -10.68 1.09 -9.17
CA ALA A 603 -10.84 2.47 -8.68
C ALA A 603 -11.41 3.44 -9.73
N GLY A 604 -12.32 4.33 -9.34
CA GLY A 604 -12.85 5.38 -10.24
C GLY A 604 -14.36 5.65 -10.20
N ALA A 605 -15.30 4.70 -10.06
CA ALA A 605 -15.15 3.28 -10.27
C ALA A 605 -15.14 2.99 -11.77
N VAL A 606 -14.31 2.05 -12.19
CA VAL A 606 -14.23 1.62 -13.59
C VAL A 606 -14.37 0.11 -13.66
N GLY A 607 -14.98 -0.36 -14.74
CA GLY A 607 -15.13 -1.77 -15.03
C GLY A 607 -15.07 -2.01 -16.53
N GLY A 608 -14.77 -3.22 -16.94
CA GLY A 608 -14.83 -3.60 -18.33
C GLY A 608 -14.50 -5.06 -18.51
N TYR A 609 -14.75 -5.58 -19.70
CA TYR A 609 -14.36 -6.93 -20.04
C TYR A 609 -13.95 -7.04 -21.50
N VAL A 610 -13.17 -8.08 -21.78
CA VAL A 610 -12.91 -8.56 -23.13
C VAL A 610 -13.22 -10.04 -23.21
N VAL A 611 -13.81 -10.47 -24.33
CA VAL A 611 -13.92 -11.87 -24.72
C VAL A 611 -12.90 -12.10 -25.83
N LEU A 612 -11.90 -12.93 -25.51
CA LEU A 612 -10.76 -13.21 -26.37
C LEU A 612 -10.83 -14.64 -26.90
N ARG A 613 -10.51 -14.84 -28.18
CA ARG A 613 -10.09 -16.13 -28.71
C ARG A 613 -8.59 -16.22 -28.59
N LEU A 614 -8.11 -16.89 -27.54
CA LEU A 614 -6.71 -16.93 -27.18
C LEU A 614 -6.06 -18.21 -27.72
N ASP A 615 -5.02 -18.06 -28.53
CA ASP A 615 -4.12 -19.14 -28.95
C ASP A 615 -2.92 -19.19 -27.99
N PRO A 616 -2.57 -20.33 -27.36
CA PRO A 616 -1.40 -20.42 -26.49
C PRO A 616 -0.08 -20.04 -27.17
N ALA A 617 0.01 -20.09 -28.51
CA ALA A 617 1.18 -19.69 -29.28
C ALA A 617 1.62 -18.22 -29.07
N ILE A 618 0.73 -17.35 -28.58
CA ILE A 618 1.09 -15.96 -28.26
C ILE A 618 2.05 -15.87 -27.07
N VAL A 619 2.12 -16.93 -26.25
CA VAL A 619 3.00 -17.04 -25.07
C VAL A 619 4.11 -18.07 -25.30
N THR A 620 3.78 -19.28 -25.78
CA THR A 620 4.73 -20.39 -26.02
C THR A 620 5.55 -20.16 -27.26
#